data_AF-A0A1R2AM96-F1
#
_entry.id   AF-A0A1R2AM96-F1
#
_cell.length_a   1.000
_cell.length_b   1.000
_cell.length_c   1.000
_cell.angle_alpha   90.00
_cell.angle_beta   90.00
_cell.angle_gamma   90.00
#
_symmetry.space_group_name_H-M   'P 1'
#
loop_
_entity.id
_entity.type
_entity.pdbx_description
1 polymer ?
#
loop_
_entity_poly.entity_id
_entity_poly.type
_entity_poly.pdbx_seq_one_letter_code
_entity_poly.pdbx_strand_id
1 'polypeptide(L)'
;MKTCECVLTGHSNWVLSICTSDDGCLAASGSGDKTIIIWDISNRNKKLNLIGHENAVAGVTFSRCSKFVISVSYDKSVRVWDVKTGIQKYILLTHTAIFWSICITKNDKYAILSSDDCEVHIWDWKNKQKIAILSGFSPIKEEIMQNPELRQLLDE
;
A
#
# COMPACT_ATOMS: atom_id res chain seq x y z
N MET A 1 -1.14 -21.11 26.36
CA MET A 1 0.11 -20.42 25.95
C MET A 1 0.08 -20.31 24.45
N LYS A 2 0.08 -19.09 23.86
CA LYS A 2 0.12 -18.94 22.40
C LYS A 2 1.57 -19.13 21.95
N THR A 3 1.82 -20.13 21.10
CA THR A 3 3.13 -20.40 20.52
C THR A 3 3.23 -19.74 19.14
N CYS A 4 4.40 -19.21 18.79
CA CYS A 4 4.68 -18.77 17.44
C CYS A 4 4.60 -19.98 16.50
N GLU A 5 3.70 -19.94 15.51
CA GLU A 5 3.51 -21.07 14.59
C GLU A 5 4.55 -21.10 13.48
N CYS A 6 5.05 -19.95 13.04
CA CYS A 6 5.99 -19.82 11.93
C CYS A 6 6.75 -18.49 11.99
N VAL A 7 8.01 -18.50 11.53
CA VAL A 7 8.81 -17.30 11.29
C VAL A 7 9.19 -17.27 9.81
N LEU A 8 8.80 -16.21 9.11
CA LEU A 8 9.17 -15.98 7.71
C LEU A 8 10.41 -15.10 7.67
N THR A 9 11.54 -15.66 7.22
CA THR A 9 12.83 -14.95 7.15
C THR A 9 13.17 -14.61 5.71
N GLY A 10 13.75 -13.42 5.47
CA GLY A 10 14.18 -13.08 4.12
C GLY A 10 14.46 -11.61 3.84
N HIS A 11 14.01 -10.68 4.68
CA HIS A 11 14.44 -9.28 4.63
C HIS A 11 15.80 -9.11 5.32
N SER A 12 16.64 -8.22 4.83
CA SER A 12 17.97 -7.92 5.38
C SER A 12 18.00 -6.68 6.28
N ASN A 13 16.85 -6.03 6.45
CA ASN A 13 16.66 -4.86 7.31
C ASN A 13 15.27 -4.92 7.97
N TRP A 14 14.91 -3.89 8.75
CA TRP A 14 13.62 -3.79 9.44
C TRP A 14 12.45 -3.95 8.47
N VAL A 15 11.52 -4.84 8.83
CA VAL A 15 10.22 -4.94 8.18
C VAL A 15 9.33 -3.82 8.71
N LEU A 16 8.94 -2.89 7.84
CA LEU A 16 8.24 -1.66 8.21
C LEU A 16 6.73 -1.78 8.02
N SER A 17 6.28 -2.66 7.12
CA SER A 17 4.87 -2.84 6.82
C SER A 17 4.56 -4.26 6.39
N ILE A 18 3.32 -4.69 6.63
CA ILE A 18 2.79 -5.97 6.19
C ILE A 18 1.30 -5.84 5.86
N CYS A 19 0.84 -6.58 4.85
CA CYS A 19 -0.58 -6.77 4.55
C CYS A 19 -0.85 -8.21 4.11
N THR A 20 -2.10 -8.63 4.20
CA THR A 20 -2.58 -9.94 3.74
C THR A 20 -3.47 -9.78 2.51
N SER A 21 -3.49 -10.79 1.63
CA SER A 21 -4.47 -10.88 0.56
C SER A 21 -5.88 -11.09 1.12
N ASP A 22 -6.91 -10.77 0.33
CA ASP A 22 -8.31 -10.94 0.71
C ASP A 22 -8.67 -12.41 1.01
N ASP A 23 -8.01 -13.35 0.31
CA ASP A 23 -8.17 -14.79 0.47
C ASP A 23 -7.31 -15.39 1.60
N GLY A 24 -6.48 -14.57 2.26
CA GLY A 24 -5.57 -14.98 3.34
C GLY A 24 -4.42 -15.90 2.90
N CYS A 25 -4.29 -16.20 1.61
CA CYS A 25 -3.28 -17.14 1.10
C CYS A 25 -1.91 -16.49 0.93
N LEU A 26 -1.84 -15.18 0.77
CA LEU A 26 -0.62 -14.41 0.57
C LEU A 26 -0.46 -13.33 1.65
N ALA A 27 0.79 -12.99 1.92
CA ALA A 27 1.14 -11.73 2.58
C ALA A 27 2.18 -10.97 1.75
N ALA A 28 2.20 -9.66 1.89
CA ALA A 28 3.25 -8.80 1.34
C ALA A 28 3.89 -8.02 2.49
N SER A 29 5.21 -7.95 2.53
CA SER A 29 5.95 -7.15 3.51
C SER A 29 6.89 -6.16 2.83
N GLY A 30 6.89 -4.91 3.30
CA GLY A 30 7.82 -3.85 2.88
C GLY A 30 8.91 -3.63 3.93
N SER A 31 10.12 -3.30 3.49
CA SER A 31 11.30 -3.26 4.37
C SER A 31 12.23 -2.07 4.10
N GLY A 32 13.04 -1.75 5.12
CA GLY A 32 14.19 -0.85 5.01
C GLY A 32 15.30 -1.34 4.09
N ASP A 33 15.23 -2.58 3.61
CA ASP A 33 16.12 -3.12 2.56
C ASP A 33 15.69 -2.73 1.14
N LYS A 34 14.66 -1.87 1.02
CA LYS A 34 14.13 -1.31 -0.24
C LYS A 34 13.37 -2.33 -1.10
N THR A 35 13.07 -3.52 -0.56
CA THR A 35 12.33 -4.57 -1.27
C THR A 35 10.96 -4.80 -0.66
N ILE A 36 10.13 -5.49 -1.45
CA ILE A 36 8.87 -6.07 -0.98
C ILE A 36 8.97 -7.58 -1.16
N ILE A 37 8.61 -8.35 -0.15
CA ILE A 37 8.51 -9.80 -0.30
C ILE A 37 7.05 -10.21 -0.32
N ILE A 38 6.67 -11.03 -1.30
CA ILE A 38 5.39 -11.76 -1.29
C ILE A 38 5.64 -13.14 -0.71
N TRP A 39 4.84 -13.49 0.29
CA TRP A 39 4.89 -14.76 1.01
C TRP A 39 3.69 -15.60 0.64
N ASP A 40 3.91 -16.90 0.50
CA ASP A 40 2.84 -17.90 0.49
C ASP A 40 2.65 -18.37 1.94
N ILE A 41 1.50 -18.05 2.53
CA ILE A 41 1.21 -18.34 3.93
C ILE A 41 0.98 -19.84 4.14
N SER A 42 0.28 -20.49 3.20
CA SER A 42 -0.03 -21.91 3.24
C SER A 42 1.24 -22.76 3.19
N ASN A 43 2.18 -22.38 2.32
CA ASN A 43 3.45 -23.08 2.13
C ASN A 43 4.60 -22.54 2.99
N ARG A 44 4.36 -21.48 3.76
CA ARG A 44 5.31 -20.85 4.69
C ARG A 44 6.64 -20.47 4.02
N ASN A 45 6.58 -19.96 2.79
CA ASN A 45 7.77 -19.67 2.01
C ASN A 45 7.72 -18.31 1.31
N LYS A 46 8.90 -17.87 0.85
CA LYS A 46 9.06 -16.70 -0.01
C LYS A 46 8.61 -17.05 -1.43
N LYS A 47 7.58 -16.36 -1.92
CA LYS A 47 7.04 -16.55 -3.27
C LYS A 47 7.69 -15.63 -4.30
N LEU A 48 7.80 -14.33 -4.00
CA LEU A 48 8.42 -13.34 -4.87
C LEU A 48 9.23 -12.32 -4.07
N ASN A 49 10.24 -11.74 -4.71
CA ASN A 49 10.99 -10.59 -4.20
C ASN A 49 10.88 -9.44 -5.21
N LEU A 50 10.15 -8.39 -4.85
CA LEU A 50 9.91 -7.24 -5.71
C LEU A 50 10.98 -6.19 -5.46
N ILE A 51 11.77 -5.92 -6.50
CA ILE A 51 12.91 -5.01 -6.47
C ILE A 51 12.60 -3.84 -7.40
N GLY A 52 12.86 -2.62 -6.93
CA GLY A 52 12.78 -1.43 -7.76
C GLY A 52 12.72 -0.12 -6.99
N HIS A 53 12.20 -0.11 -5.76
CA HIS A 53 12.28 1.06 -4.90
C HIS A 53 13.74 1.41 -4.59
N GLU A 54 14.03 2.71 -4.51
CA GLU A 54 15.40 3.20 -4.29
C GLU A 54 15.69 3.50 -2.81
N ASN A 55 14.66 3.41 -1.97
CA ASN A 55 14.71 3.64 -0.53
C ASN A 55 13.71 2.75 0.21
N ALA A 56 13.69 2.83 1.55
CA ALA A 56 12.86 2.00 2.42
C ALA A 56 11.38 1.98 1.98
N VAL A 57 10.76 0.80 2.00
CA VAL A 57 9.34 0.65 1.69
C VAL A 57 8.54 0.77 2.97
N ALA A 58 7.85 1.90 3.13
CA ALA A 58 7.17 2.27 4.36
C ALA A 58 5.78 1.62 4.49
N GLY A 59 5.12 1.34 3.37
CA GLY A 59 3.77 0.79 3.35
C GLY A 59 3.53 -0.11 2.15
N VAL A 60 2.75 -1.17 2.34
CA VAL A 60 2.30 -2.08 1.28
C VAL A 60 0.83 -2.45 1.49
N THR A 61 0.08 -2.59 0.41
CA THR A 61 -1.31 -3.09 0.43
C THR A 61 -1.59 -3.93 -0.81
N PHE A 62 -2.43 -4.97 -0.67
CA PHE A 62 -2.99 -5.65 -1.84
C PHE A 62 -4.15 -4.83 -2.44
N SER A 63 -4.31 -4.91 -3.76
CA SER A 63 -5.57 -4.58 -4.41
C SER A 63 -6.63 -5.63 -4.08
N ARG A 64 -7.90 -5.32 -4.33
CA ARG A 64 -8.97 -6.32 -4.26
C ARG A 64 -8.68 -7.48 -5.22
N CYS A 65 -9.04 -8.68 -4.78
CA CYS A 65 -8.72 -9.95 -5.48
C CYS A 65 -7.21 -10.21 -5.64
N SER A 66 -6.37 -9.43 -4.94
CA SER A 66 -4.93 -9.65 -4.78
C SER A 66 -4.15 -9.82 -6.08
N LYS A 67 -4.61 -9.17 -7.15
CA LYS A 67 -3.94 -9.14 -8.44
C LYS A 67 -2.71 -8.24 -8.43
N PHE A 68 -2.77 -7.16 -7.65
CA PHE A 68 -1.70 -6.19 -7.52
C PHE A 68 -1.31 -5.96 -6.06
N VAL A 69 -0.07 -5.55 -5.87
CA VAL A 69 0.39 -4.89 -4.64
C VAL A 69 0.67 -3.44 -4.98
N ILE A 70 0.29 -2.53 -4.09
CA ILE A 70 0.65 -1.12 -4.15
C ILE A 70 1.55 -0.82 -2.96
N SER A 71 2.64 -0.11 -3.19
CA SER A 71 3.62 0.23 -2.18
C SER A 71 3.97 1.71 -2.17
N VAL A 72 4.32 2.19 -0.98
CA VAL A 72 4.82 3.55 -0.74
C VAL A 72 6.22 3.48 -0.13
N SER A 73 7.08 4.41 -0.50
CA SER A 73 8.49 4.40 -0.11
C SER A 73 9.04 5.79 0.20
N TYR A 74 10.12 5.81 0.97
CA TYR A 74 10.93 7.00 1.22
C TYR A 74 11.64 7.52 -0.05
N ASP A 75 11.57 6.80 -1.16
CA ASP A 75 11.94 7.31 -2.49
C ASP A 75 10.88 8.25 -3.08
N LYS A 76 9.82 8.54 -2.31
CA LYS A 76 8.70 9.45 -2.64
C LYS A 76 7.85 8.98 -3.81
N SER A 77 7.94 7.68 -4.16
CA SER A 77 7.13 7.06 -5.18
C SER A 77 6.08 6.12 -4.60
N VAL A 78 4.95 6.03 -5.31
CA VAL A 78 3.95 4.99 -5.12
C VAL A 78 3.99 4.07 -6.32
N ARG A 79 4.17 2.76 -6.11
CA ARG A 79 4.38 1.79 -7.20
C ARG A 79 3.36 0.68 -7.17
N VAL A 80 2.99 0.20 -8.36
CA VAL A 80 2.04 -0.90 -8.54
C VAL A 80 2.76 -2.10 -9.15
N TRP A 81 2.60 -3.26 -8.53
CA TRP A 81 3.29 -4.50 -8.85
C TRP A 81 2.30 -5.60 -9.19
N ASP A 82 2.62 -6.43 -10.17
CA ASP A 82 1.84 -7.62 -10.52
C ASP A 82 2.22 -8.77 -9.59
N VAL A 83 1.24 -9.31 -8.85
CA VAL A 83 1.46 -10.37 -7.86
C VAL A 83 1.80 -11.71 -8.51
N LYS A 84 1.45 -11.92 -9.78
CA LYS A 84 1.75 -13.16 -10.50
C LYS A 84 3.16 -13.15 -11.05
N THR A 85 3.60 -12.03 -11.62
CA THR A 85 4.91 -11.96 -12.30
C THR A 85 6.01 -11.36 -11.43
N GLY A 86 5.65 -10.62 -10.38
CA GLY A 86 6.59 -9.85 -9.56
C GLY A 86 7.16 -8.61 -10.26
N ILE A 87 6.61 -8.24 -11.42
CA ILE A 87 7.09 -7.11 -12.22
C ILE A 87 6.36 -5.83 -11.82
N GLN A 88 7.10 -4.73 -11.68
CA GLN A 88 6.53 -3.39 -11.56
C GLN A 88 5.74 -3.04 -12.83
N LYS A 89 4.45 -2.75 -12.69
CA LYS A 89 3.60 -2.35 -13.82
C LYS A 89 3.78 -0.88 -14.17
N TYR A 90 3.75 -0.01 -13.16
CA TYR A 90 3.97 1.42 -13.31
C TYR A 90 4.24 2.08 -11.96
N ILE A 91 4.78 3.29 -12.03
CA ILE A 91 4.81 4.24 -10.91
C ILE A 91 3.48 5.00 -10.97
N LEU A 92 2.69 4.92 -9.91
CA LEU A 92 1.39 5.60 -9.81
C LEU A 92 1.59 7.12 -9.73
N LEU A 93 2.52 7.55 -8.88
CA LEU A 93 2.90 8.94 -8.73
C LEU A 93 4.28 9.05 -8.06
N THR A 94 4.88 10.21 -8.24
CA THR A 94 6.05 10.69 -7.48
C THR A 94 5.67 12.01 -6.83
N HIS A 95 6.07 12.22 -5.58
CA HIS A 95 5.69 13.38 -4.79
C HIS A 95 6.92 14.06 -4.18
N THR A 96 6.74 15.26 -3.62
CA THR A 96 7.80 15.98 -2.89
C THR A 96 7.98 15.48 -1.46
N ALA A 97 6.88 14.98 -0.91
CA ALA A 97 6.69 14.46 0.44
C ALA A 97 6.84 12.93 0.49
N ILE A 98 7.20 12.37 1.64
CA ILE A 98 7.28 10.92 1.88
C ILE A 98 5.91 10.39 2.30
N PHE A 99 5.49 9.27 1.71
CA PHE A 99 4.32 8.54 2.19
C PHE A 99 4.70 7.44 3.19
N TRP A 100 3.98 7.39 4.30
CA TRP A 100 4.24 6.49 5.43
C TRP A 100 3.42 5.21 5.38
N SER A 101 2.18 5.29 4.91
CA SER A 101 1.24 4.19 4.90
C SER A 101 0.29 4.32 3.71
N ILE A 102 -0.29 3.20 3.32
CA ILE A 102 -1.23 3.09 2.23
C ILE A 102 -2.33 2.09 2.57
N CYS A 103 -3.56 2.41 2.21
CA CYS A 103 -4.65 1.44 2.12
C CYS A 103 -5.48 1.68 0.85
N ILE A 104 -6.28 0.68 0.46
CA ILE A 104 -7.22 0.78 -0.64
C ILE A 104 -8.64 0.67 -0.09
N THR A 105 -9.56 1.46 -0.64
CA THR A 105 -10.98 1.44 -0.27
C THR A 105 -11.62 0.10 -0.63
N LYS A 106 -12.70 -0.28 0.06
CA LYS A 106 -13.31 -1.61 -0.10
C LYS A 106 -13.78 -1.90 -1.52
N ASN A 107 -14.20 -0.85 -2.23
CA ASN A 107 -14.58 -0.87 -3.64
C ASN A 107 -13.39 -0.95 -4.64
N ASP A 108 -12.15 -1.04 -4.16
CA ASP A 108 -10.92 -1.11 -4.97
C ASP A 108 -10.69 0.09 -5.89
N LYS A 109 -11.29 1.24 -5.58
CA LYS A 109 -11.24 2.44 -6.44
C LYS A 109 -10.14 3.40 -6.01
N TYR A 110 -10.01 3.66 -4.72
CA TYR A 110 -9.13 4.71 -4.21
C TYR A 110 -7.99 4.13 -3.37
N ALA A 111 -6.78 4.63 -3.61
CA ALA A 111 -5.65 4.50 -2.71
C ALA A 111 -5.61 5.72 -1.79
N ILE A 112 -5.54 5.48 -0.48
CA ILE A 112 -5.44 6.51 0.56
C ILE A 112 -4.02 6.46 1.12
N LEU A 113 -3.33 7.59 1.09
CA LEU A 113 -1.91 7.70 1.39
C LEU A 113 -1.70 8.72 2.50
N SER A 114 -1.00 8.35 3.57
CA SER A 114 -0.58 9.30 4.62
C SER A 114 0.81 9.85 4.31
N SER A 115 1.01 11.16 4.42
CA SER A 115 2.24 11.84 3.98
C SER A 115 2.92 12.66 5.09
N ASP A 116 4.22 12.93 4.97
CA ASP A 116 4.98 13.79 5.90
C ASP A 116 4.66 15.30 5.75
N ASP A 117 3.93 15.68 4.70
CA ASP A 117 3.34 17.02 4.53
C ASP A 117 2.14 17.30 5.47
N CYS A 118 1.84 16.38 6.39
CA CYS A 118 0.72 16.41 7.31
C CYS A 118 -0.66 16.26 6.65
N GLU A 119 -0.72 15.76 5.42
CA GLU A 119 -1.97 15.55 4.68
C GLU A 119 -2.22 14.08 4.36
N VAL A 120 -3.49 13.77 4.04
CA VAL A 120 -3.91 12.48 3.49
C VAL A 120 -4.27 12.65 2.02
N HIS A 121 -3.60 11.94 1.13
CA HIS A 121 -3.84 12.02 -0.31
C HIS A 121 -4.72 10.87 -0.76
N ILE A 122 -5.75 11.18 -1.53
CA ILE A 122 -6.68 10.20 -2.11
C ILE A 122 -6.50 10.19 -3.63
N TRP A 123 -6.22 9.00 -4.17
CA TRP A 123 -5.95 8.79 -5.59
C TRP A 123 -6.82 7.69 -6.16
N ASP A 124 -7.40 7.92 -7.33
CA ASP A 124 -7.87 6.84 -8.18
C ASP A 124 -6.65 6.16 -8.79
N TRP A 125 -6.28 5.02 -8.22
CA TRP A 125 -5.02 4.36 -8.55
C TRP A 125 -5.08 3.67 -9.93
N LYS A 126 -6.27 3.35 -10.42
CA LYS A 126 -6.48 2.70 -11.73
C LYS A 126 -6.42 3.72 -12.86
N ASN A 127 -7.05 4.88 -12.64
CA ASN A 127 -7.06 5.99 -13.61
C ASN A 127 -5.88 6.95 -13.44
N LYS A 128 -5.04 6.74 -12.41
CA LYS A 128 -3.85 7.56 -12.10
C LYS A 128 -4.19 9.02 -11.87
N GLN A 129 -5.29 9.27 -11.17
CA GLN A 129 -5.83 10.60 -10.96
C GLN A 129 -5.85 10.95 -9.46
N LYS A 130 -5.39 12.15 -9.12
CA LYS A 130 -5.55 12.72 -7.78
C LYS A 130 -7.00 13.15 -7.59
N ILE A 131 -7.63 12.68 -6.51
CA ILE A 131 -9.05 12.95 -6.22
C ILE A 131 -9.17 14.04 -5.16
N ALA A 132 -8.44 13.90 -4.06
CA ALA A 132 -8.50 14.86 -2.97
C ALA A 132 -7.22 14.85 -2.12
N ILE A 133 -7.11 15.90 -1.32
CA ILE A 133 -6.22 16.00 -0.17
C ILE A 133 -7.12 16.27 1.02
N LEU A 134 -6.97 15.50 2.09
CA LEU A 134 -7.62 15.76 3.36
C LEU A 134 -6.57 16.31 4.31
N SER A 135 -6.78 17.55 4.75
CA SER A 135 -5.85 18.29 5.59
C SER A 135 -6.08 18.05 7.08
N GLY A 136 -7.32 17.70 7.46
CA GLY A 136 -7.72 17.55 8.85
C GLY A 136 -7.89 18.88 9.59
N PHE A 137 -7.74 20.04 8.91
CA PHE A 137 -8.02 21.35 9.50
C PHE A 137 -9.52 21.59 9.67
N SER A 138 -10.36 20.86 8.93
CA SER A 138 -11.81 20.83 9.10
C SER A 138 -12.26 19.43 9.50
N PRO A 139 -13.48 19.25 10.06
CA PRO A 139 -14.03 17.93 10.28
C PRO A 139 -13.95 17.10 8.99
N ILE A 140 -13.41 15.89 9.06
CA ILE A 140 -13.16 15.06 7.86
C ILE A 140 -14.42 14.83 7.02
N LYS A 141 -15.59 14.77 7.68
CA LYS A 141 -16.89 14.67 7.02
C LYS A 141 -17.15 15.87 6.13
N GLU A 142 -16.79 17.09 6.54
CA GLU A 142 -16.97 18.30 5.73
C GLU A 142 -16.04 18.30 4.52
N GLU A 143 -14.78 17.93 4.70
CA GLU A 143 -13.81 17.80 3.60
C GLU A 143 -14.29 16.75 2.57
N ILE A 144 -14.84 15.62 3.03
CA ILE A 144 -15.44 14.60 2.16
C ILE A 144 -16.71 15.13 1.48
N MET A 145 -17.60 15.82 2.19
CA MET A 145 -18.85 16.33 1.61
C MET A 145 -18.62 17.38 0.50
N GLN A 146 -17.52 18.13 0.58
CA GLN A 146 -17.08 19.08 -0.44
C GLN A 146 -16.61 18.37 -1.73
N ASN A 147 -16.23 17.09 -1.66
CA ASN A 147 -15.83 16.30 -2.83
C ASN A 147 -16.93 15.27 -3.19
N PRO A 148 -17.73 15.51 -4.24
CA PRO A 148 -18.83 14.62 -4.63
C PRO A 148 -18.40 13.17 -4.87
N GLU A 149 -17.19 12.93 -5.37
CA GLU A 149 -16.68 11.58 -5.64
C GLU A 149 -16.40 10.78 -4.38
N LEU A 150 -16.10 11.46 -3.27
CA LEU A 150 -15.74 10.82 -2.01
C LEU A 150 -16.95 10.55 -1.11
N ARG A 151 -18.14 11.09 -1.44
CA ARG A 151 -19.35 10.90 -0.62
C ARG A 151 -19.70 9.44 -0.41
N GLN A 152 -19.42 8.58 -1.39
CA GLN A 152 -19.60 7.14 -1.30
C GLN A 152 -18.79 6.48 -0.17
N LEU A 153 -17.71 7.11 0.31
CA LEU A 153 -16.91 6.61 1.43
C LEU A 153 -17.59 6.80 2.80
N LEU A 154 -18.66 7.61 2.88
CA LEU A 154 -19.41 7.79 4.12
C LEU A 154 -20.40 6.66 4.39
N ASP A 155 -20.71 5.85 3.37
CA ASP A 155 -21.68 4.77 3.41
C ASP A 155 -21.00 3.37 3.47
N GLU A 156 -19.67 3.30 3.51
CA GLU A 156 -18.86 2.05 3.57
C GLU A 156 -18.66 1.53 5.01
#